data_AF-A0A4Q7EP74-F1
#
_entry.id   AF-A0A4Q7EP74-F1
#
_cell.length_a   1.000
_cell.length_b   1.000
_cell.length_c   1.000
_cell.angle_alpha   90.00
_cell.angle_beta   90.00
_cell.angle_gamma   90.00
#
_symmetry.space_group_name_H-M   'P 1'
#
loop_
_entity.id
_entity.type
_entity.pdbx_description
1 polymer ?
#
loop_
_entity_poly.entity_id
_entity_poly.type
_entity_poly.pdbx_seq_one_letter_code
_entity_poly.pdbx_strand_id
1 'polypeptide(L)'
;MKLKSALLLGALWMIPFKSLAAMDLPQYKHQALYGDKSRCESIRPPVRIGPYIDYALHIGAITERAANWGRANGYYPVTDMFSNDIIAICRVF
;
A
#
# COMPACT_ATOMS: atom_id res chain seq x y z
N MET A 1 48.26 -31.76 -15.32
CA MET A 1 47.81 -30.45 -15.84
C MET A 1 46.53 -30.05 -15.11
N LYS A 2 46.37 -28.75 -14.89
CA LYS A 2 45.57 -28.12 -13.82
C LYS A 2 44.06 -28.27 -14.03
N LEU A 3 43.36 -28.91 -13.10
CA LEU A 3 41.90 -28.78 -12.95
C LEU A 3 41.63 -27.45 -12.25
N LYS A 4 41.30 -26.41 -13.01
CA LYS A 4 40.86 -25.11 -12.48
C LYS A 4 39.36 -24.97 -12.65
N SER A 5 38.59 -25.55 -11.74
CA SER A 5 37.15 -25.28 -11.63
C SER A 5 36.87 -24.79 -10.21
N ALA A 6 37.24 -23.54 -9.96
CA ALA A 6 36.93 -22.86 -8.72
C ALA A 6 35.56 -22.15 -8.85
N LEU A 7 34.60 -22.65 -8.07
CA LEU A 7 33.58 -21.91 -7.32
C LEU A 7 32.94 -20.68 -8.00
N LEU A 8 31.72 -20.89 -8.50
CA LEU A 8 30.71 -19.83 -8.71
C LEU A 8 29.35 -20.35 -8.23
N LEU A 9 29.20 -20.50 -6.91
CA LEU A 9 27.92 -20.81 -6.26
C LEU A 9 27.76 -19.85 -5.08
N GLY A 10 27.13 -18.70 -5.29
CA GLY A 10 26.91 -17.75 -4.20
C GLY A 10 26.46 -16.36 -4.64
N ALA A 11 25.41 -16.25 -5.45
CA ALA A 11 24.81 -14.95 -5.76
C ALA A 11 23.30 -15.04 -5.98
N LEU A 12 22.58 -15.86 -5.20
CA LEU A 12 21.14 -16.06 -5.37
C LEU A 12 20.31 -15.73 -4.12
N TRP A 13 20.60 -14.64 -3.38
CA TRP A 13 19.89 -14.38 -2.12
C TRP A 13 19.58 -12.90 -1.82
N MET A 14 19.54 -12.02 -2.82
CA MET A 14 19.05 -10.65 -2.63
C MET A 14 17.88 -10.32 -3.55
N ILE A 15 16.86 -11.19 -3.56
CA ILE A 15 15.56 -10.77 -4.08
C ILE A 15 14.92 -9.97 -2.94
N PRO A 16 14.74 -8.64 -3.06
CA PRO A 16 13.98 -7.89 -2.07
C PRO A 16 12.55 -8.41 -2.13
N PHE A 17 12.16 -9.22 -1.13
CA PHE A 17 10.76 -9.53 -0.92
C PHE A 17 10.08 -8.21 -0.60
N LYS A 18 9.33 -7.67 -1.56
CA LYS A 18 8.29 -6.70 -1.24
C LYS A 18 7.31 -7.45 -0.35
N SER A 19 7.45 -7.27 0.96
CA SER A 19 6.50 -7.81 1.91
C SER A 19 5.14 -7.22 1.57
N LEU A 20 4.21 -8.07 1.13
CA LEU A 20 2.79 -7.76 0.97
C LEU A 20 2.12 -7.59 2.35
N ALA A 21 2.79 -6.87 3.25
CA ALA A 21 2.27 -6.59 4.57
C ALA A 21 1.21 -5.49 4.44
N ALA A 22 0.06 -5.74 5.08
CA ALA A 22 -0.99 -4.74 5.21
C ALA A 22 -0.42 -3.43 5.76
N MET A 23 -0.78 -2.31 5.14
CA MET A 23 -0.36 -0.99 5.59
C MET A 23 -0.88 -0.74 7.01
N ASP A 24 0.06 -0.49 7.92
CA ASP A 24 -0.26 -0.21 9.31
C ASP A 24 -0.75 1.24 9.51
N LEU A 25 -1.21 1.56 10.72
CA LEU A 25 -1.72 2.90 11.00
C LEU A 25 -0.66 4.01 10.80
N PRO A 26 0.59 3.89 11.29
CA PRO A 26 1.64 4.87 11.01
C PRO A 26 1.86 5.14 9.52
N GLN A 27 2.01 4.09 8.71
CA GLN A 27 2.22 4.22 7.26
C GLN A 27 1.00 4.87 6.59
N TYR A 28 -0.20 4.43 6.96
CA TYR A 28 -1.45 4.98 6.44
C TYR A 28 -1.57 6.47 6.73
N LYS A 29 -1.32 6.90 7.98
CA LYS A 29 -1.32 8.31 8.37
C LYS A 29 -0.25 9.11 7.62
N HIS A 30 0.95 8.56 7.48
CA HIS A 30 2.02 9.23 6.76
C HIS A 30 1.62 9.49 5.31
N GLN A 31 1.09 8.49 4.60
CA GLN A 31 0.63 8.65 3.22
C GLN A 31 -0.62 9.56 3.13
N ALA A 32 -1.50 9.53 4.13
CA ALA A 32 -2.65 10.41 4.25
C ALA A 32 -2.26 11.89 4.39
N LEU A 33 -1.18 12.20 5.09
CA LEU A 33 -0.77 13.58 5.37
C LEU A 33 0.26 14.11 4.37
N TYR A 34 1.17 13.25 3.90
CA TYR A 34 2.37 13.67 3.15
C TYR A 34 2.57 12.92 1.83
N GLY A 35 1.75 11.91 1.52
CA GLY A 35 1.84 11.17 0.26
C GLY A 35 1.35 11.99 -0.93
N ASP A 36 1.67 11.53 -2.14
CA ASP A 36 1.24 12.16 -3.40
C ASP A 36 -0.29 12.27 -3.48
N LYS A 37 -0.77 13.50 -3.74
CA LYS A 37 -2.19 13.87 -3.80
C LYS A 37 -2.71 14.05 -5.22
N SER A 38 -1.88 13.90 -6.24
CA SER A 38 -2.28 13.99 -7.66
C SER A 38 -3.45 13.05 -8.00
N ARG A 39 -3.52 11.89 -7.31
CA ARG A 39 -4.59 10.89 -7.44
C ARG A 39 -5.89 11.24 -6.70
N CYS A 40 -5.84 12.23 -5.81
CA CYS A 40 -6.98 12.70 -5.04
C CYS A 40 -7.69 13.89 -5.68
N GLU A 41 -7.01 14.61 -6.58
CA GLU A 41 -7.51 15.84 -7.20
C GLU A 41 -8.33 15.59 -8.48
N SER A 42 -8.11 14.45 -9.15
CA SER A 42 -8.70 14.16 -10.45
C SER A 42 -10.11 13.59 -10.41
N ILE A 43 -10.59 13.17 -9.23
CA ILE A 43 -11.89 12.53 -9.06
C ILE A 43 -12.67 13.29 -7.99
N ARG A 44 -13.91 13.67 -8.31
CA ARG A 44 -14.88 14.21 -7.34
C ARG A 44 -14.91 13.27 -6.13
N PRO A 45 -14.68 13.76 -4.89
CA PRO A 45 -14.61 12.89 -3.72
C PRO A 45 -15.87 12.02 -3.63
N PRO A 46 -15.73 10.73 -3.30
CA PRO A 46 -16.86 9.84 -3.22
C PRO A 46 -17.81 10.29 -2.11
N VAL A 47 -19.11 10.19 -2.36
CA VAL A 47 -20.15 10.49 -1.36
C VAL A 47 -20.04 9.56 -0.14
N ARG A 48 -19.50 8.36 -0.34
CA ARG A 48 -19.27 7.36 0.71
C ARG A 48 -17.87 6.78 0.59
N ILE A 49 -17.08 6.92 1.66
CA ILE A 49 -15.73 6.36 1.75
C ILE A 49 -15.68 4.90 2.20
N GLY A 50 -16.75 4.43 2.87
CA GLY A 50 -16.84 3.09 3.43
C GLY A 50 -16.45 1.99 2.45
N PRO A 51 -17.03 1.93 1.23
CA PRO A 51 -16.71 0.88 0.26
C PRO A 51 -15.22 0.79 -0.11
N TYR A 52 -14.50 1.91 -0.18
CA TYR A 52 -13.07 1.94 -0.50
C TYR A 52 -12.24 1.37 0.65
N ILE A 53 -12.60 1.76 1.88
CA ILE A 53 -11.93 1.29 3.10
C ILE A 53 -12.22 -0.20 3.32
N ASP A 54 -13.46 -0.63 3.12
CA ASP A 54 -13.90 -2.01 3.29
C ASP A 54 -13.21 -2.93 2.27
N TYR A 55 -13.10 -2.48 1.03
CA TYR A 55 -12.36 -3.21 -0.01
C TYR A 55 -10.87 -3.36 0.35
N ALA A 56 -10.20 -2.27 0.70
CA ALA A 56 -8.78 -2.30 1.07
C ALA A 56 -8.51 -3.16 2.32
N LEU A 57 -9.44 -3.18 3.28
CA LEU A 57 -9.36 -4.05 4.45
C LEU A 57 -9.58 -5.51 4.05
N HIS A 58 -10.57 -5.79 3.21
CA HIS A 58 -10.92 -7.14 2.77
C HIS A 58 -9.78 -7.84 2.03
N ILE A 59 -9.08 -7.12 1.15
CA ILE A 59 -7.93 -7.65 0.42
C ILE A 59 -6.63 -7.65 1.24
N GLY A 60 -6.67 -7.20 2.49
CA GLY A 60 -5.50 -7.13 3.38
C GLY A 60 -4.49 -6.04 3.01
N ALA A 61 -4.87 -5.03 2.22
CA ALA A 61 -3.99 -3.93 1.87
C ALA A 61 -3.77 -2.94 3.03
N ILE A 62 -4.70 -2.87 3.98
CA ILE A 62 -4.60 -2.05 5.19
C ILE A 62 -5.01 -2.85 6.43
N THR A 63 -4.48 -2.45 7.58
CA THR A 63 -4.90 -3.01 8.87
C THR A 63 -6.26 -2.49 9.33
N GLU A 64 -6.95 -3.23 10.21
CA GLU A 64 -8.22 -2.79 10.81
C GLU A 64 -8.08 -1.45 11.55
N ARG A 65 -6.95 -1.24 12.23
CA ARG A 65 -6.65 0.03 12.91
C ARG A 65 -6.54 1.19 11.92
N ALA A 66 -5.92 0.98 10.76
CA ALA A 66 -5.87 1.98 9.70
C ALA A 66 -7.27 2.26 9.12
N ALA A 67 -8.07 1.22 8.87
CA ALA A 67 -9.44 1.34 8.39
C ALA A 67 -10.31 2.16 9.35
N ASN A 68 -10.26 1.87 10.65
CA ASN A 68 -11.03 2.59 11.67
C ASN A 68 -10.62 4.07 11.77
N TRP A 69 -9.32 4.35 11.73
CA TRP A 69 -8.84 5.74 11.72
C TRP A 69 -9.28 6.48 10.45
N GLY A 70 -9.19 5.84 9.28
CA GLY A 70 -9.64 6.41 8.01
C GLY A 70 -11.12 6.80 8.04
N ARG A 71 -11.99 5.89 8.50
CA ARG A 71 -13.44 6.17 8.66
C ARG A 71 -13.69 7.34 9.60
N ALA A 72 -13.00 7.37 10.74
CA ALA A 72 -13.18 8.42 11.76
C ALA A 72 -12.68 9.81 11.32
N ASN A 73 -11.73 9.87 10.38
CA ASN A 73 -11.08 11.13 9.98
C ASN A 73 -11.39 11.54 8.53
N GLY A 74 -12.28 10.82 7.84
CA GLY A 74 -12.65 11.12 6.47
C GLY A 74 -11.60 10.75 5.42
N TYR A 75 -10.65 9.87 5.74
CA TYR A 75 -9.60 9.43 4.83
C TYR A 75 -9.88 8.05 4.26
N TYR A 76 -9.66 7.88 2.95
CA TYR A 76 -9.91 6.63 2.23
C TYR A 76 -8.74 6.25 1.30
N PRO A 77 -8.46 4.95 1.14
CA PRO A 77 -7.45 4.49 0.21
C PRO A 77 -7.96 4.49 -1.22
N VAL A 78 -7.10 4.86 -2.14
CA VAL A 78 -7.23 4.57 -3.58
C VAL A 78 -6.38 3.34 -3.84
N THR A 79 -7.04 2.26 -4.23
CA THR A 79 -6.39 0.98 -4.52
C THR A 79 -6.27 0.82 -6.03
N ASP A 80 -5.10 0.41 -6.50
CA ASP A 80 -4.92 -0.02 -7.88
C ASP A 80 -5.65 -1.36 -8.10
N MET A 81 -6.54 -1.40 -9.08
CA MET A 81 -7.40 -2.58 -9.32
C MET A 81 -6.65 -3.79 -9.87
N PHE A 82 -5.42 -3.61 -10.37
CA PHE A 82 -4.62 -4.68 -10.96
C PHE A 82 -3.58 -5.23 -9.98
N SER A 83 -2.98 -4.36 -9.16
CA SER A 83 -1.95 -4.76 -8.20
C SER A 83 -2.46 -4.92 -6.77
N ASN A 84 -3.68 -4.46 -6.45
CA ASN A 84 -4.20 -4.34 -5.09
C ASN A 84 -3.37 -3.43 -4.17
N ASP A 85 -2.46 -2.63 -4.73
CA ASP A 85 -1.63 -1.71 -3.95
C ASP A 85 -2.39 -0.42 -3.63
N ILE A 86 -2.10 0.14 -2.45
CA ILE A 86 -2.57 1.48 -2.10
C ILE A 86 -1.69 2.53 -2.79
N ILE A 87 -2.22 3.16 -3.82
CA ILE A 87 -1.50 4.18 -4.61
C ILE A 87 -1.63 5.59 -4.01
N ALA A 88 -2.69 5.86 -3.26
CA ALA A 88 -2.88 7.14 -2.57
C ALA A 88 -3.84 6.99 -1.38
N ILE A 89 -3.75 7.91 -0.43
CA ILE A 89 -4.76 8.10 0.62
C ILE A 89 -5.35 9.50 0.47
N CYS A 90 -6.65 9.55 0.20
CA CYS A 90 -7.40 10.76 -0.10
C CYS A 90 -8.35 11.12 1.04
N ARG A 91 -8.83 12.36 1.06
CA ARG A 91 -9.74 12.89 2.07
C ARG A 91 -11.04 13.36 1.43
N VAL A 92 -12.17 13.09 2.07
CA VAL A 92 -13.44 13.75 1.73
C VAL A 92 -13.47 15.09 2.45
N PHE A 93 -12.84 16.09 1.82
CA PHE A 93 -12.77 17.50 2.21
C PHE A 93 -12.11 17.82 3.58
#